data_AF-A0A0B7HNL3-F1
#
_entry.id   AF-A0A0B7HNL3-F1
#
_cell.length_a   1.000
_cell.length_b   1.000
_cell.length_c   1.000
_cell.angle_alpha   90.00
_cell.angle_beta   90.00
_cell.angle_gamma   90.00
#
_symmetry.space_group_name_H-M   'P 1'
#
loop_
_entity.id
_entity.type
_entity.pdbx_description
1 polymer ?
#
loop_
_entity_poly.entity_id
_entity_poly.type
_entity_poly.pdbx_seq_one_letter_code
_entity_poly.pdbx_strand_id
1 'polypeptide(L)' 'MVGFLAGVIFYLFGVMVSNSEVSSVAPTLRELLRNVDYVFLFLYGIIGFITLYIVIKMFNKLTQ' A
#
# COMPACT_ATOMS: atom_id res chain seq x y z
N MET A 1 -11.08 -5.39 -7.13
CA MET A 1 -10.55 -5.60 -5.76
C MET A 1 -9.02 -5.70 -5.71
N VAL A 2 -8.35 -6.31 -6.70
CA VAL A 2 -6.87 -6.47 -6.72
C VAL A 2 -6.10 -5.15 -6.54
N GLY A 3 -6.51 -4.07 -7.23
CA GLY A 3 -5.84 -2.76 -7.10
C GLY A 3 -5.93 -2.15 -5.71
N PHE A 4 -7.06 -2.36 -5.02
CA PHE A 4 -7.23 -1.90 -3.65
C PHE A 4 -6.28 -2.63 -2.70
N LEU A 5 -6.20 -3.96 -2.81
CA LEU A 5 -5.28 -4.78 -2.01
C LEU A 5 -3.83 -4.39 -2.26
N ALA A 6 -3.44 -4.13 -3.51
CA ALA A 6 -2.09 -3.66 -3.83
C ALA A 6 -1.78 -2.33 -3.10
N GLY A 7 -2.71 -1.37 -3.13
CA GLY A 7 -2.56 -0.09 -2.42
C GLY A 7 -2.38 -0.28 -0.91
N VAL A 8 -3.20 -1.14 -0.29
CA VAL A 8 -3.08 -1.49 1.13
C VAL A 8 -1.73 -2.11 1.46
N ILE A 9 -1.27 -3.05 0.62
CA ILE A 9 0.04 -3.71 0.80
C ILE A 9 1.17 -2.68 0.72
N PHE A 10 1.15 -1.77 -0.25
CA PHE A 10 2.16 -0.72 -0.39
C PHE A 10 2.21 0.20 0.84
N TYR A 11 1.07 0.58 1.39
CA TYR A 11 1.04 1.36 2.63
C TYR A 11 1.64 0.60 3.81
N LEU A 12 1.25 -0.66 4.00
CA LEU A 12 1.80 -1.49 5.07
C LEU A 12 3.31 -1.65 4.94
N PHE A 13 3.83 -1.87 3.73
CA PHE A 13 5.27 -1.88 3.48
C PHE A 13 5.94 -0.56 3.87
N GLY A 14 5.36 0.58 3.49
CA GLY A 14 5.90 1.89 3.86
C GLY A 14 5.96 2.10 5.39
N VAL A 15 4.90 1.68 6.10
CA VAL A 15 4.86 1.73 7.57
C VAL A 15 5.90 0.79 8.19
N MET A 16 6.06 -0.43 7.66
CA MET A 16 7.07 -1.38 8.13
C MET A 16 8.49 -0.83 7.93
N VAL A 17 8.80 -0.26 6.77
CA VAL A 17 10.11 0.33 6.47
C VAL A 17 10.40 1.49 7.43
N SER A 18 9.47 2.44 7.54
CA SER A 18 9.63 3.60 8.44
C SER A 18 9.81 3.18 9.90
N ASN A 19 9.05 2.18 10.37
CA ASN A 19 9.22 1.69 11.74
C ASN A 19 10.50 0.86 11.91
N SER A 20 11.01 0.20 10.85
CA SER A 20 12.28 -0.54 10.89
C SER A 20 13.51 0.37 10.95
N GLU A 21 13.44 1.58 10.38
CA GLU A 21 14.53 2.56 10.43
C GLU A 21 14.76 3.12 11.84
N VAL A 22 13.70 3.14 12.66
CA VAL A 22 13.71 3.69 14.02
C VAL A 22 13.84 2.59 15.08
N SER A 23 13.60 1.32 14.72
CA SER A 23 13.53 0.19 15.66
C SER A 23 14.81 -0.67 15.67
N SER A 24 14.94 -1.49 16.71
CA SER A 24 16.04 -2.41 16.98
C SER A 24 16.29 -3.43 15.85
N VAL A 25 17.51 -3.98 15.79
CA VAL A 25 18.05 -4.91 14.76
C VAL A 25 17.18 -6.15 14.45
N ALA A 26 16.16 -6.46 15.25
CA ALA A 26 15.16 -7.50 14.98
C ALA A 26 13.76 -7.05 15.46
N PRO A 27 13.07 -6.17 14.72
CA PRO A 27 11.79 -5.63 15.15
C PRO A 27 10.68 -6.66 14.98
N THR A 28 9.77 -6.74 15.95
CA THR A 28 8.62 -7.64 15.88
C THR A 28 7.56 -7.10 14.92
N LEU A 29 6.68 -7.96 14.37
CA LEU A 29 5.57 -7.53 13.51
C LEU A 29 4.68 -6.47 14.19
N ARG A 30 4.50 -6.57 15.50
CA ARG A 30 3.74 -5.58 16.29
C ARG A 30 4.41 -4.21 16.32
N GLU A 31 5.73 -4.16 16.38
CA GLU A 31 6.50 -2.91 16.33
C GLU A 31 6.51 -2.32 14.93
N LEU A 32 6.65 -3.17 13.90
CA LEU A 32 6.62 -2.77 12.49
C LEU A 32 5.26 -2.20 12.06
N LEU A 33 4.17 -2.64 12.69
CA LEU A 33 2.81 -2.18 12.41
C LEU A 33 2.26 -1.23 13.48
N ARG A 34 3.07 -0.79 14.44
CA ARG A 34 2.60 0.01 15.58
C ARG A 34 1.98 1.35 15.18
N ASN A 35 2.44 1.91 14.07
CA ASN A 35 2.07 3.24 13.59
C ASN A 35 1.17 3.19 12.34
N VAL A 36 0.43 2.09 12.13
CA VAL A 36 -0.56 1.99 11.05
C VAL A 36 -1.74 2.91 11.36
N ASP A 37 -2.02 3.85 10.47
CA ASP A 37 -3.22 4.67 10.49
C ASP A 37 -4.26 4.10 9.50
N TYR A 38 -5.44 3.74 10.03
CA TYR A 38 -6.52 3.15 9.24
C TYR A 38 -7.12 4.09 8.20
N VAL A 39 -7.08 5.41 8.43
CA VAL A 39 -7.53 6.40 7.44
C VAL A 39 -6.59 6.42 6.26
N PHE A 40 -5.28 6.47 6.51
CA PHE A 40 -4.29 6.42 5.43
C PHE A 40 -4.25 5.06 4.74
N LEU A 41 -4.39 3.96 5.47
CA LEU A 41 -4.53 2.61 4.92
C LEU A 41 -5.68 2.56 3.88
N PHE A 42 -6.84 3.11 4.24
CA PHE A 42 -8.00 3.15 3.36
C PHE A 42 -7.78 4.04 2.14
N LEU A 43 -7.17 5.23 2.33
CA LEU A 43 -6.82 6.14 1.24
C LEU A 43 -5.85 5.50 0.24
N TYR A 44 -4.82 4.81 0.71
CA TYR A 44 -3.89 4.09 -0.15
C TYR A 44 -4.55 2.95 -0.90
N GLY A 45 -5.51 2.25 -0.27
CA GLY A 45 -6.36 1.28 -0.95
C GLY A 45 -7.16 1.91 -2.11
N ILE A 46 -7.80 3.07 -1.87
CA ILE A 46 -8.52 3.79 -2.93
C ILE A 46 -7.57 4.21 -4.06
N ILE A 47 -6.40 4.75 -3.72
CA ILE A 47 -5.38 5.14 -4.71
C ILE A 47 -4.98 3.94 -5.57
N GLY A 48 -4.64 2.80 -4.96
CA GLY A 48 -4.29 1.58 -5.70
C GLY A 48 -5.42 1.08 -6.61
N PHE A 49 -6.67 1.19 -6.16
CA PHE A 49 -7.84 0.85 -6.98
C PHE A 49 -7.96 1.76 -8.21
N ILE A 50 -7.85 3.07 -8.03
CA ILE A 50 -7.93 4.06 -9.10
C ILE A 50 -6.77 3.88 -10.09
N THR A 51 -5.55 3.73 -9.60
CA THR A 51 -4.36 3.52 -10.45
C THR A 51 -4.52 2.29 -11.32
N LEU A 52 -4.96 1.15 -10.75
CA LEU A 52 -5.18 -0.06 -11.54
C LEU A 52 -6.27 0.14 -12.60
N TYR A 53 -7.36 0.83 -12.26
CA TYR A 53 -8.42 1.14 -13.22
C TYR A 53 -7.90 1.98 -14.40
N ILE A 54 -7.10 3.02 -14.12
CA ILE A 54 -6.50 3.87 -15.15
C ILE A 54 -5.55 3.05 -16.03
N VAL A 55 -4.69 2.22 -15.43
CA VAL A 55 -3.74 1.37 -16.16
C VAL A 55 -4.49 0.42 -17.09
N ILE A 56 -5.49 -0.32 -16.61
CA ILE A 56 -6.29 -1.22 -17.44
C ILE A 56 -6.96 -0.46 -18.59
N LYS A 57 -7.54 0.71 -18.30
CA LYS A 57 -8.21 1.52 -19.31
C LYS A 57 -7.23 2.04 -20.37
N MET A 58 -6.04 2.47 -19.97
CA MET A 58 -4.98 2.89 -20.88
C MET A 58 -4.50 1.74 -21.75
N PHE A 59 -4.24 0.56 -21.16
CA PHE A 59 -3.83 -0.63 -21.90
C PHE A 59 -4.88 -1.02 -22.95
N ASN A 60 -6.16 -1.10 -22.57
CA ASN A 60 -7.23 -1.44 -23.50
C ASN A 60 -7.35 -0.44 -24.65
N LYS A 61 -7.11 0.86 -24.41
CA LYS A 61 -7.13 1.89 -25.44
C LYS A 61 -5.89 1.85 -26.35
N LEU A 62 -4.79 1.26 -25.90
CA LEU A 62 -3.56 1.13 -26.68
C LEU A 62 -3.54 -0.16 -27.52
N THR A 63 -4.28 -1.18 -27.11
CA THR A 63 -4.37 -2.47 -27.82
C THR A 63 -5.61 -2.62 -28.70
N GLN A 64 -6.60 -1.73 -28.59
CA GLN A 64 -7.71 -1.57 -29.55
C GLN A 64 -7.46 -0.38 -30.47
#